data_AF-A0A843RU10-F1
#
_entry.id   AF-A0A843RU10-F1
#
_cell.length_a   1.000
_cell.length_b   1.000
_cell.length_c   1.000
_cell.angle_alpha   90.00
_cell.angle_beta   90.00
_cell.angle_gamma   90.00
#
_symmetry.space_group_name_H-M   'P 1'
#
loop_
_entity.id
_entity.type
_entity.pdbx_description
1 polymer ?
#
loop_
_entity_poly.entity_id
_entity_poly.type
_entity_poly.pdbx_seq_one_letter_code
_entity_poly.pdbx_strand_id
1 'polypeptide(L)' 'MKAWTGTDLVRHLVSLGCRKVRQKGSHLRVACGPCVTTVAVHAGETLPPGTLRQIVRDLAPCLGKDWLP' A
#
# COMPACT_ATOMS: atom_id res chain seq x y z
N MET A 1 7.76 1.26 14.28
CA MET A 1 7.03 1.47 13.01
C MET A 1 5.75 2.21 13.31
N LYS A 2 5.47 3.29 12.59
CA LYS A 2 4.21 4.05 12.68
C LYS A 2 3.02 3.14 12.33
N ALA A 3 1.88 3.35 13.00
CA ALA A 3 0.63 2.69 12.62
C ALA A 3 0.09 3.31 11.32
N TRP A 4 -0.20 2.47 10.32
CA TRP A 4 -0.72 2.90 9.02
C TRP A 4 -2.14 2.38 8.84
N THR A 5 -3.08 3.26 8.51
CA THR A 5 -4.37 2.83 7.95
C THR A 5 -4.23 2.50 6.47
N GLY A 6 -5.16 1.73 5.92
CA GLY A 6 -5.20 1.49 4.47
C GLY A 6 -5.30 2.77 3.66
N THR A 7 -6.11 3.73 4.12
CA THR A 7 -6.30 5.03 3.46
C THR A 7 -5.02 5.86 3.46
N ASP A 8 -4.30 5.91 4.59
CA ASP A 8 -3.04 6.66 4.68
C ASP A 8 -1.97 6.04 3.79
N LEU A 9 -1.88 4.71 3.77
CA LEU A 9 -0.93 4.01 2.91
C LEU A 9 -1.20 4.28 1.43
N VAL A 10 -2.47 4.26 1.02
CA VAL A 10 -2.85 4.56 -0.36
C VAL A 10 -2.52 5.99 -0.74
N ARG A 11 -2.74 6.97 0.16
CA ARG A 11 -2.34 8.37 -0.09
C ARG A 11 -0.83 8.49 -0.29
N HIS A 12 -0.05 7.86 0.58
CA HIS A 12 1.42 7.82 0.47
C HIS A 12 1.86 7.20 -0.85
N LEU A 13 1.33 6.02 -1.22
CA LEU A 13 1.64 5.35 -2.47
C LEU A 13 1.32 6.20 -3.71
N VAL A 14 0.20 6.91 -3.71
CA VAL A 14 -0.13 7.83 -4.80
C VAL A 14 0.87 8.98 -4.89
N SER A 15 1.34 9.51 -3.75
CA SER A 15 2.38 10.55 -3.73
C SER A 15 3.73 10.08 -4.26
N LEU A 16 4.00 8.76 -4.19
CA LEU A 16 5.17 8.12 -4.78
C LEU A 16 4.99 7.78 -6.28
N GLY A 17 3.89 8.20 -6.90
CA GLY A 17 3.61 7.94 -8.32
C GLY A 17 2.92 6.60 -8.61
N CYS A 18 2.49 5.86 -7.58
CA CYS A 18 1.70 4.64 -7.79
C CYS A 18 0.26 4.98 -8.19
N ARG A 19 -0.36 4.11 -8.98
CA ARG A 19 -1.72 4.26 -9.49
C ARG A 19 -2.70 3.29 -8.84
N LYS A 20 -3.91 3.78 -8.57
CA LYS A 20 -5.07 2.93 -8.24
C LYS A 20 -5.51 2.22 -9.52
N VAL A 21 -5.52 0.89 -9.51
CA VAL A 21 -5.84 0.08 -10.70
C VAL A 21 -7.29 -0.36 -10.71
N ARG A 22 -7.76 -0.90 -9.59
CA ARG A 22 -9.12 -1.43 -9.45
C ARG A 22 -9.48 -1.54 -7.98
N GLN A 23 -10.75 -1.36 -7.66
CA GLN A 23 -11.28 -1.63 -6.33
C GLN A 23 -12.44 -2.64 -6.39
N LYS A 24 -12.49 -3.56 -5.42
CA LYS A 24 -13.65 -4.43 -5.15
C LYS A 24 -13.92 -4.44 -3.66
N GLY A 25 -15.02 -3.83 -3.24
CA GLY A 25 -15.28 -3.59 -1.82
C GLY A 25 -14.16 -2.75 -1.19
N SER A 26 -13.67 -3.17 -0.03
CA SER A 26 -12.57 -2.52 0.68
C SER A 26 -11.17 -2.88 0.15
N HIS A 27 -11.04 -3.67 -0.92
CA HIS A 27 -9.74 -4.10 -1.41
C HIS A 27 -9.35 -3.29 -2.66
N LEU A 28 -8.33 -2.47 -2.52
CA LEU A 28 -7.80 -1.62 -3.59
C LEU A 28 -6.51 -2.22 -4.15
N ARG A 29 -6.50 -2.49 -5.45
CA ARG A 29 -5.29 -2.87 -6.20
C ARG A 29 -4.51 -1.61 -6.57
N VAL A 30 -3.23 -1.57 -6.18
CA VAL A 30 -2.31 -0.46 -6.47
C VAL A 30 -1.13 -0.98 -7.28
N ALA A 31 -0.72 -0.24 -8.30
CA ALA A 31 0.46 -0.54 -9.10
C ALA A 31 1.50 0.59 -9.04
N CYS A 32 2.77 0.22 -8.89
CA CYS A 32 3.92 1.11 -8.93
C CYS A 32 4.87 0.55 -10.01
N GLY A 33 4.78 1.06 -11.25
CA GLY A 33 5.44 0.45 -12.41
C GLY A 33 4.99 -1.01 -12.61
N PRO A 34 5.92 -1.99 -12.70
CA PRO A 34 5.57 -3.42 -12.81
C PRO A 34 5.15 -4.06 -11.47
N CYS A 35 5.39 -3.42 -10.32
CA CYS A 35 5.01 -3.96 -9.02
C CYS A 35 3.54 -3.71 -8.72
N VAL A 36 2.86 -4.69 -8.12
CA VAL A 36 1.43 -4.59 -7.82
C VAL A 36 1.11 -5.24 -6.48
N THR A 37 0.38 -4.53 -5.62
CA THR A 37 -0.10 -5.05 -4.33
C THR A 37 -1.59 -4.74 -4.13
N THR A 38 -2.16 -5.31 -3.07
CA THR A 38 -3.55 -5.07 -2.66
C THR A 38 -3.57 -4.46 -1.27
N VAL A 39 -4.20 -3.30 -1.13
CA VAL A 39 -4.36 -2.60 0.15
C VAL A 39 -5.81 -2.74 0.60
N ALA A 40 -6.01 -3.24 1.82
CA ALA A 40 -7.31 -3.21 2.48
C ALA A 40 -7.56 -1.79 3.03
N VAL A 41 -8.58 -1.11 2.52
CA VAL A 41 -8.96 0.28 2.83
C VAL A 41 -10.24 0.33 3.69
N HIS A 42 -10.29 -0.47 4.75
CA HIS A 42 -11.35 -0.38 5.75
C HIS A 42 -11.31 1.00 6.42
N ALA A 43 -12.48 1.59 6.70
CA ALA A 43 -12.59 2.96 7.17
C ALA A 43 -11.92 3.12 8.55
N GLY A 44 -10.70 3.68 8.57
CA GLY A 44 -9.98 4.08 9.78
C GLY A 44 -9.23 2.95 10.50
N GLU A 45 -9.32 1.70 10.03
CA GLU A 45 -8.62 0.59 10.66
C GLU A 45 -7.13 0.59 10.32
N THR A 46 -6.32 0.34 11.35
CA THR A 46 -4.88 0.13 11.18
C THR A 46 -4.64 -1.20 10.47
N LEU A 47 -3.75 -1.20 9.48
CA LEU A 47 -3.31 -2.41 8.81
C LEU A 47 -2.57 -3.32 9.80
N PRO A 48 -2.91 -4.63 9.87
CA PRO A 48 -2.13 -5.58 10.66
C PRO A 48 -0.66 -5.56 10.25
N PRO A 49 0.30 -5.75 11.17
CA PRO A 49 1.73 -5.70 10.87
C PRO A 49 2.15 -6.67 9.75
N GLY A 50 1.53 -7.85 9.68
CA GLY A 50 1.78 -8.82 8.62
C GLY A 50 1.37 -8.30 7.23
N THR A 51 0.19 -7.70 7.15
CA THR A 51 -0.34 -7.08 5.92
C THR A 51 0.56 -5.93 5.47
N LEU A 52 0.99 -5.06 6.41
CA LEU A 52 1.89 -3.96 6.07
C LEU A 52 3.24 -4.48 5.55
N ARG A 53 3.83 -5.49 6.20
CA ARG A 53 5.10 -6.11 5.75
C ARG A 53 4.98 -6.76 4.38
N GLN A 54 3.86 -7.43 4.09
CA GLN A 54 3.57 -7.98 2.77
C GLN A 54 3.61 -6.87 1.72
N ILE A 55 2.88 -5.77 1.95
CA ILE A 55 2.83 -4.62 1.02
C ILE A 55 4.21 -4.00 0.82
N VAL A 56 4.98 -3.81 1.91
CA VAL A 56 6.36 -3.31 1.85
C VAL A 56 7.22 -4.18 0.94
N ARG A 57 7.17 -5.50 1.13
CA ARG A 57 7.91 -6.46 0.31
C ARG A 57 7.48 -6.46 -1.16
N ASP A 58 6.18 -6.42 -1.43
CA ASP A 58 5.64 -6.46 -2.79
C ASP A 58 6.07 -5.24 -3.62
N LEU A 59 6.24 -4.08 -2.98
CA LEU A 59 6.54 -2.81 -3.66
C LEU A 59 8.01 -2.39 -3.61
N ALA A 60 8.83 -2.98 -2.73
CA ALA A 60 10.25 -2.66 -2.60
C ALA A 60 11.06 -2.75 -3.91
N PRO A 61 10.80 -3.69 -4.84
CA PRO A 61 11.54 -3.73 -6.12
C PRO A 61 11.32 -2.49 -7.00
N CYS A 62 10.21 -1.77 -6.83
CA CYS A 62 9.87 -0.60 -7.64
C CYS A 62 10.06 0.73 -6.91
N LEU A 63 9.94 0.73 -5.58
CA LEU A 63 10.05 1.95 -4.76
C LEU A 63 11.40 2.05 -4.02
N GLY A 64 12.24 1.01 -4.10
CA GLY A 64 13.49 0.91 -3.35
C GLY A 64 13.30 0.27 -1.97
N LYS A 65 14.41 -0.03 -1.30
CA LYS A 65 14.38 -0.43 0.12
C LYS A 65 14.03 0.81 0.95
N ASP A 66 13.32 0.60 2.07
CA ASP A 66 12.96 1.66 3.03
C ASP A 66 12.09 2.80 2.46
N TRP A 67 11.29 2.51 1.41
CA TRP A 67 10.34 3.46 0.80
C TRP A 67 9.21 3.91 1.75
N LEU A 68 8.98 3.13 2.81
CA LEU A 68 8.00 3.41 3.85
C LEU A 68 8.75 3.86 5.12
N PRO A 69 8.48 5.07 5.64
CA PRO A 69 9.17 5.62 6.80
C PRO A 69 8.75 4.98 8.14
#